data_AF-A0A931TDU6-F1
#
_entry.id   AF-A0A931TDU6-F1
#
_cell.length_a   1.000
_cell.length_b   1.000
_cell.length_c   1.000
_cell.angle_alpha   90.00
_cell.angle_beta   90.00
_cell.angle_gamma   90.00
#
_symmetry.space_group_name_H-M   'P 1'
#
loop_
_entity.id
_entity.type
_entity.pdbx_description
1 polymer ?
#
loop_
_entity_poly.entity_id
_entity_poly.type
_entity_poly.pdbx_seq_one_letter_code
_entity_poly.pdbx_strand_id
1 'polypeptide(L)'
;MECSGVVLTGLPPVRPYVTRFDAATGRCRPCRRRVPGRHPRQTSDALGAAASQLGPRALALAADLNKALGLSFGKVSRLFQEFFGIAVSRAGLCRALDSVARVAAPTYDALAGWMRHSAPVATPDN
;
A
#
# COMPACT_ATOMS: atom_id res chain seq x y z
N MET A 1 24.98 16.74 -44.23
CA MET A 1 24.53 17.55 -43.08
C MET A 1 24.03 16.55 -42.04
N GLU A 2 24.88 16.17 -41.10
CA GLU A 2 24.53 15.17 -40.08
C GLU A 2 23.95 15.89 -38.87
N CYS A 3 22.67 15.64 -38.59
CA CYS A 3 22.03 16.09 -37.37
C CYS A 3 22.29 15.07 -36.26
N SER A 4 23.25 15.33 -35.38
CA SER A 4 23.37 14.62 -34.12
C SER A 4 22.25 15.04 -33.18
N GLY A 5 21.37 14.11 -32.83
CA GLY A 5 20.30 14.31 -31.86
C GLY A 5 20.75 14.00 -30.43
N VAL A 6 20.28 14.77 -29.46
CA VAL A 6 20.42 14.49 -28.02
C VAL A 6 19.07 14.04 -27.47
N VAL A 7 19.06 12.96 -26.69
CA VAL A 7 17.86 12.46 -26.01
C VAL A 7 17.89 12.91 -24.55
N LEU A 8 16.85 13.63 -24.12
CA LEU A 8 16.61 13.96 -22.72
C LEU A 8 15.56 13.02 -22.14
N THR A 9 15.95 12.21 -21.16
CA THR A 9 15.02 11.37 -20.39
C THR A 9 14.58 12.13 -19.14
N GLY A 10 13.29 12.46 -19.06
CA GLY A 10 12.68 13.12 -17.91
C GLY A 10 11.64 12.24 -17.21
N LEU A 11 11.29 12.61 -15.97
CA LEU A 11 10.16 12.04 -15.25
C LEU A 11 9.01 13.06 -15.22
N PRO A 12 7.76 12.64 -15.47
CA PRO A 12 6.62 13.54 -15.37
C PRO A 12 6.35 13.88 -13.89
N PRO A 13 5.71 15.02 -13.60
CA PRO A 13 5.21 15.32 -12.27
C PRO A 13 4.15 14.29 -11.87
N VAL A 14 4.34 13.60 -10.74
CA VAL A 14 3.39 12.59 -10.25
C VAL A 14 2.42 13.22 -9.26
N ARG A 15 1.12 13.21 -9.58
CA ARG A 15 0.06 13.72 -8.69
C ARG A 15 -0.80 12.57 -8.16
N PRO A 16 -1.11 12.54 -6.86
CA PRO A 16 -1.96 11.51 -6.29
C PRO A 16 -3.42 11.74 -6.72
N TYR A 17 -4.13 10.65 -7.01
CA TYR A 17 -5.57 10.69 -7.19
C TYR A 17 -6.26 10.46 -5.84
N VAL A 18 -6.98 11.47 -5.35
CA VAL A 18 -7.68 11.43 -4.07
C VAL A 18 -9.16 11.20 -4.31
N THR A 19 -9.70 10.13 -3.72
CA THR A 19 -11.14 9.87 -3.73
C THR A 19 -11.69 10.11 -2.33
N ARG A 20 -12.71 10.97 -2.22
CA ARG A 20 -13.49 11.13 -1.00
C ARG A 20 -14.69 10.18 -1.03
N PHE A 21 -14.93 9.50 0.08
CA PHE A 21 -16.12 8.68 0.27
C PHE A 21 -16.99 9.29 1.35
N ASP A 22 -18.19 9.72 1.00
CA ASP A 22 -19.18 10.19 1.95
C ASP A 22 -20.10 9.02 2.32
N ALA A 23 -19.97 8.51 3.55
CA ALA A 23 -20.76 7.39 4.05
C ALA A 23 -21.76 7.88 5.11
N ALA A 24 -23.06 7.72 4.84
CA ALA A 24 -24.11 8.09 5.76
C ALA A 24 -24.07 7.21 7.02
N THR A 25 -24.11 7.80 8.21
CA THR A 25 -24.17 7.03 9.47
C THR A 25 -25.60 7.00 10.00
N GLY A 26 -26.11 5.80 10.26
CA GLY A 26 -27.44 5.59 10.85
C GLY A 26 -27.39 5.24 12.34
N ARG A 27 -28.58 5.05 12.93
CA ARG A 27 -28.76 4.44 14.25
C ARG A 27 -29.70 3.24 14.12
N CYS A 28 -29.34 2.14 14.77
CA CYS A 28 -30.21 0.98 14.85
C CYS A 28 -31.50 1.35 15.61
N ARG A 29 -32.68 1.05 15.06
CA ARG A 29 -33.98 1.37 15.68
C ARG A 29 -34.17 0.74 17.07
N PRO A 30 -33.95 -0.58 17.26
CA PRO A 30 -34.14 -1.22 18.57
C PRO A 30 -33.07 -0.88 19.61
N CYS A 31 -31.77 -0.88 19.26
CA CYS A 31 -30.70 -0.71 20.25
C CYS A 31 -30.07 0.69 20.28
N ARG A 32 -30.49 1.62 19.41
CA ARG A 32 -29.98 3.01 19.25
C ARG A 32 -28.47 3.16 19.03
N ARG A 33 -27.74 2.04 18.86
CA ARG A 33 -26.31 2.03 18.57
C ARG A 33 -26.04 2.64 17.19
N ARG A 34 -24.92 3.35 17.07
CA ARG A 34 -24.46 3.96 15.82
C ARG A 34 -24.06 2.85 14.84
N VAL A 35 -24.58 2.92 13.61
CA VAL A 35 -24.23 2.02 12.51
C VAL A 35 -23.54 2.87 11.43
N PRO A 36 -22.22 2.74 11.24
CA PRO A 36 -21.54 3.43 10.16
C PRO A 36 -22.02 2.86 8.82
N GLY A 37 -22.34 3.75 7.86
CA GLY A 37 -22.47 3.34 6.47
C GLY A 37 -21.11 2.97 5.90
N ARG A 38 -21.10 2.15 4.84
CA ARG A 38 -19.88 1.71 4.18
C ARG A 38 -20.00 1.95 2.68
N HIS A 39 -18.99 2.59 2.10
CA HIS A 39 -18.92 2.70 0.64
C HIS A 39 -18.30 1.41 0.07
N PRO A 40 -18.80 0.80 -1.03
CA PRO A 40 -18.29 -0.47 -1.54
C PRO A 40 -16.79 -0.48 -1.87
N ARG A 41 -16.26 0.68 -2.29
CA ARG A 41 -14.82 0.87 -2.58
C ARG A 41 -13.97 1.28 -1.36
N GLN A 42 -14.57 1.40 -0.18
CA GLN A 42 -13.85 1.75 1.04
C GLN A 42 -13.02 0.55 1.52
N THR A 43 -11.72 0.75 1.74
CA THR A 43 -10.78 -0.34 2.07
C THR A 43 -10.67 -0.60 3.58
N SER A 44 -11.19 0.29 4.42
CA SER A 44 -11.27 0.09 5.88
C SER A 44 -12.34 0.96 6.51
N ASP A 45 -12.86 0.51 7.65
CA ASP A 45 -13.91 1.20 8.40
C ASP A 45 -13.36 2.32 9.31
N ALA A 46 -12.10 2.72 9.10
CA ALA A 46 -11.47 3.80 9.85
C ALA A 46 -12.15 5.15 9.53
N LEU A 47 -12.72 5.78 10.55
CA LEU A 47 -13.37 7.09 10.48
C LEU A 47 -12.60 8.12 11.31
N GLY A 48 -12.83 9.41 11.05
CA GLY A 48 -12.19 10.51 11.80
C GLY A 48 -10.72 10.73 11.40
N ALA A 49 -9.82 10.89 12.37
CA ALA A 49 -8.39 11.16 12.11
C ALA A 49 -7.66 10.04 11.31
N ALA A 50 -8.27 8.85 11.21
CA ALA A 50 -7.76 7.71 10.45
C ALA A 50 -8.49 7.49 9.11
N ALA A 51 -9.32 8.45 8.65
CA ALA A 51 -10.09 8.34 7.41
C ALA A 51 -9.24 8.48 6.12
N SER A 52 -7.96 8.87 6.23
CA SER A 52 -7.05 8.93 5.09
C SER A 52 -6.39 7.57 4.89
N GLN A 53 -6.82 6.86 3.85
CA GLN A 53 -6.35 5.54 3.51
C GLN A 53 -5.42 5.61 2.31
N LEU A 54 -4.37 4.78 2.30
CA LEU A 54 -3.60 4.56 1.08
C LEU A 54 -4.42 3.67 0.13
N GLY A 55 -4.57 4.12 -1.12
CA GLY A 55 -5.16 3.30 -2.16
C GLY A 55 -4.29 2.08 -2.50
N PRO A 56 -4.83 1.08 -3.22
CA PRO A 56 -4.14 -0.19 -3.46
C PRO A 56 -2.81 -0.02 -4.21
N ARG A 57 -2.73 0.90 -5.18
CA ARG A 57 -1.47 1.18 -5.90
C ARG A 57 -0.40 1.82 -5.00
N ALA A 58 -0.82 2.71 -4.10
CA ALA A 58 0.08 3.34 -3.14
C ALA A 58 0.57 2.32 -2.09
N LEU A 59 -0.31 1.41 -1.65
CA LEU A 59 0.06 0.30 -0.77
C LEU A 59 1.03 -0.66 -1.43
N ALA A 60 0.78 -1.04 -2.69
CA ALA A 60 1.66 -1.92 -3.45
C ALA A 60 3.07 -1.31 -3.59
N LEU A 61 3.16 -0.02 -3.95
CA LEU A 61 4.43 0.69 -4.02
C LEU A 61 5.12 0.75 -2.66
N ALA A 62 4.40 1.06 -1.59
CA ALA A 62 4.98 1.09 -0.24
C ALA A 62 5.53 -0.29 0.20
N ALA A 63 4.81 -1.37 -0.13
CA ALA A 63 5.24 -2.73 0.14
C ALA A 63 6.48 -3.10 -0.67
N ASP A 64 6.52 -2.77 -1.95
CA ASP A 64 7.67 -3.01 -2.83
C ASP A 64 8.93 -2.27 -2.35
N LEU A 65 8.81 -0.96 -2.08
CA LEU A 65 9.90 -0.16 -1.53
C LEU A 65 10.44 -0.73 -0.21
N ASN A 66 9.55 -1.20 0.69
CA ASN A 66 9.97 -1.71 1.99
C ASN A 66 10.54 -3.14 1.91
N LYS A 67 9.89 -4.03 1.18
CA LYS A 67 10.15 -5.48 1.21
C LYS A 67 11.07 -5.95 0.09
N ALA A 68 10.93 -5.40 -1.11
CA ALA A 68 11.80 -5.75 -2.24
C ALA A 68 13.06 -4.87 -2.24
N LEU A 69 12.92 -3.56 -2.01
CA LEU A 69 14.02 -2.60 -2.10
C LEU A 69 14.67 -2.24 -0.75
N GLY A 70 14.14 -2.76 0.37
CA GLY A 70 14.77 -2.63 1.69
C GLY A 70 14.69 -1.25 2.35
N LEU A 71 13.82 -0.34 1.89
CA LEU A 71 13.68 0.97 2.50
C LEU A 71 12.99 0.86 3.87
N SER A 72 13.52 1.58 4.87
CA SER A 72 12.81 1.72 6.14
C SER A 72 11.50 2.50 5.98
N PHE A 73 10.53 2.28 6.87
CA PHE A 73 9.27 3.03 6.86
C PHE A 73 9.45 4.55 6.91
N GLY A 74 10.52 5.03 7.55
CA GLY A 74 10.88 6.45 7.55
C GLY A 74 11.26 6.96 6.16
N LYS A 75 12.04 6.18 5.41
CA LYS A 75 12.44 6.51 4.04
C LYS A 75 11.24 6.45 3.08
N VAL A 76 10.38 5.45 3.21
CA VAL A 76 9.15 5.35 2.41
C VAL A 76 8.21 6.53 2.68
N SER A 77 7.98 6.87 3.95
CA SER A 77 7.18 8.04 4.35
C SER A 77 7.71 9.34 3.75
N ARG A 78 9.03 9.54 3.82
CA ARG A 78 9.70 10.70 3.22
C ARG A 78 9.54 10.74 1.69
N LEU A 79 9.78 9.62 1.01
CA LEU A 79 9.62 9.52 -0.45
C LEU A 79 8.18 9.83 -0.87
N PHE A 80 7.19 9.31 -0.15
CA PHE A 80 5.78 9.58 -0.43
C PHE A 80 5.44 11.06 -0.32
N GLN A 81 6.00 11.75 0.69
CA GLN A 81 5.81 13.18 0.84
C GLN A 81 6.53 13.98 -0.24
N GLU A 82 7.79 13.67 -0.53
CA GLU A 82 8.65 14.45 -1.44
C GLU A 82 8.22 14.29 -2.91
N PHE A 83 7.89 13.07 -3.35
CA PHE A 83 7.63 12.79 -4.78
C PHE A 83 6.14 12.73 -5.12
N PHE A 84 5.27 12.44 -4.16
CA PHE A 84 3.83 12.27 -4.40
C PHE A 84 2.96 13.22 -3.57
N GLY A 85 3.53 14.01 -2.65
CA GLY A 85 2.76 14.87 -1.76
C GLY A 85 1.83 14.10 -0.80
N ILE A 86 2.09 12.81 -0.56
CA ILE A 86 1.28 11.97 0.31
C ILE A 86 1.88 11.96 1.72
N ALA A 87 1.20 12.62 2.65
CA ALA A 87 1.58 12.60 4.05
C ALA A 87 1.12 11.29 4.72
N VAL A 88 2.07 10.42 5.06
CA VAL A 88 1.80 9.19 5.80
C VAL A 88 2.85 8.97 6.89
N SER A 89 2.42 8.64 8.10
CA SER A 89 3.33 8.36 9.20
C SER A 89 3.96 6.97 9.09
N ARG A 90 5.10 6.76 9.75
CA ARG A 90 5.76 5.44 9.84
C ARG A 90 4.83 4.38 10.43
N ALA A 91 4.11 4.74 11.49
CA ALA A 91 3.14 3.84 12.12
C ALA A 91 1.93 3.56 11.21
N GLY A 92 1.51 4.56 10.41
CA GLY A 92 0.48 4.39 9.39
C GLY A 92 0.91 3.39 8.31
N LEU A 93 2.15 3.51 7.81
CA LEU A 93 2.73 2.55 6.87
C LEU A 93 2.85 1.15 7.47
N CYS A 94 3.33 1.02 8.70
CA CYS A 94 3.43 -0.27 9.38
C CYS A 94 2.06 -0.98 9.44
N ARG A 95 1.03 -0.30 9.96
CA ARG A 95 -0.34 -0.85 10.01
C ARG A 95 -0.92 -1.17 8.64
N ALA A 96 -0.64 -0.32 7.66
CA ALA A 96 -1.06 -0.51 6.28
C ALA A 96 -0.44 -1.79 5.69
N LEU A 97 0.86 -1.99 5.87
CA LEU A 97 1.56 -3.18 5.40
C LEU A 97 1.14 -4.44 6.19
N ASP A 98 0.83 -4.34 7.48
CA ASP A 98 0.25 -5.47 8.23
C ASP A 98 -1.09 -5.91 7.63
N SER A 99 -1.90 -4.96 7.14
CA SER A 99 -3.13 -5.29 6.42
C SER A 99 -2.86 -6.00 5.11
N VAL A 100 -1.84 -5.57 4.36
CA VAL A 100 -1.42 -6.26 3.13
C VAL A 100 -0.91 -7.66 3.45
N ALA A 101 -0.12 -7.83 4.50
CA ALA A 101 0.40 -9.12 4.94
C ALA A 101 -0.74 -10.09 5.29
N ARG A 102 -1.78 -9.64 6.00
CA ARG A 102 -2.98 -10.45 6.28
C ARG A 102 -3.68 -10.92 5.00
N VAL A 103 -3.79 -10.05 4.00
CA VAL A 103 -4.41 -10.41 2.71
C VAL A 103 -3.53 -11.38 1.92
N ALA A 104 -2.21 -11.21 1.98
CA ALA A 104 -1.24 -12.05 1.26
C ALA A 104 -0.92 -13.39 1.97
N ALA A 105 -1.28 -13.53 3.24
CA ALA A 105 -0.95 -14.70 4.07
C ALA A 105 -1.33 -16.04 3.43
N PRO A 106 -2.54 -16.24 2.87
CA PRO A 106 -2.89 -17.52 2.25
C PRO A 106 -1.98 -17.89 1.08
N THR A 107 -1.61 -16.91 0.25
CA THR A 107 -0.70 -17.10 -0.87
C THR A 107 0.71 -17.42 -0.37
N TYR A 108 1.18 -16.70 0.64
CA TYR A 108 2.49 -16.95 1.25
C TYR A 108 2.55 -18.36 1.85
N ASP A 109 1.53 -18.77 2.60
CA ASP A 109 1.47 -20.09 3.23
C ASP A 109 1.44 -21.22 2.20
N ALA A 110 0.70 -21.02 1.09
CA ALA A 110 0.69 -21.95 -0.03
C ALA A 110 2.06 -22.08 -0.69
N LEU A 111 2.75 -20.96 -0.95
CA LEU A 111 4.11 -20.94 -1.50
C LEU A 111 5.11 -21.60 -0.55
N ALA A 112 5.06 -21.28 0.74
CA ALA A 112 5.94 -21.87 1.74
C ALA A 112 5.66 -23.38 1.89
N GLY A 113 4.41 -23.79 1.82
CA GLY A 113 4.00 -25.18 1.75
C GLY A 113 4.61 -25.88 0.53
N TRP A 114 4.47 -25.29 -0.65
CA TRP A 114 5.05 -25.84 -1.88
C TRP A 114 6.58 -25.96 -1.79
N MET A 115 7.29 -24.93 -1.32
CA MET A 115 8.75 -24.96 -1.16
C MET A 115 9.21 -26.07 -0.23
N ARG A 116 8.50 -26.31 0.89
CA ARG A 116 8.84 -27.38 1.84
C ARG A 116 8.73 -28.80 1.25
N HIS A 117 7.84 -29.00 0.28
CA HIS A 117 7.67 -30.28 -0.40
C HIS A 117 8.49 -30.40 -1.70
N SER A 118 9.19 -29.33 -2.08
CA SER A 118 10.06 -29.31 -3.24
C SER A 118 11.40 -29.95 -2.90
N ALA A 119 12.05 -30.62 -3.87
CA ALA A 119 13.40 -31.13 -3.69
C ALA A 119 14.35 -29.95 -3.35
N PRO A 120 15.21 -30.07 -2.32
CA PRO A 120 16.11 -29.00 -1.94
C PRO A 120 17.09 -28.70 -3.08
N VAL A 121 17.09 -27.45 -3.55
CA VAL A 121 18.10 -26.95 -4.48
C VAL A 121 19.21 -26.32 -3.65
N ALA A 122 20.29 -27.08 -3.43
CA ALA A 122 21.51 -26.53 -2.86
C ALA A 122 22.29 -25.82 -3.97
N THR A 123 22.28 -24.49 -3.97
CA THR A 123 23.23 -23.73 -4.77
C THR A 123 24.59 -23.86 -4.08
N PRO A 124 25.62 -24.43 -4.72
CA PRO A 124 26.95 -24.43 -4.12
C PRO A 124 27.40 -22.98 -3.97
N ASP A 125 27.79 -22.60 -2.75
CA ASP A 125 28.43 -21.31 -2.49
C ASP A 125 29.74 -21.29 -3.29
N ASN A 126 29.87 -20.36 -4.23
CA ASN A 126 31.04 -20.18 -5.08
C ASN A 126 32.06 -19.21 -4.49
#